data_AF-A0A1X2GHM2-F1
#
_entry.id   AF-A0A1X2GHM2-F1
#
_cell.length_a   1.000
_cell.length_b   1.000
_cell.length_c   1.000
_cell.angle_alpha   90.00
_cell.angle_beta   90.00
_cell.angle_gamma   90.00
#
_symmetry.space_group_name_H-M   'P 1'
#
loop_
_entity.id
_entity.type
_entity.pdbx_description
1 polymer ?
#
loop_
_entity_poly.entity_id
_entity_poly.type
_entity_poly.pdbx_seq_one_letter_code
_entity_poly.pdbx_strand_id
1 'polypeptide(L)'
;MRRWLKEKRVDNLPRASLADEQLDETVIAYIEQEAAKYLVWHENLVFKKVCVKGIPRKVLLRPEDADSRLHEQLFKLGDRVVYVKDSGAVPLDTKGTVVGVLDKQVEVVFDSAIMSGQDLGGRCSEFRGMSLPFHSLINLSVPQFVMSESGKAAPTKKHSAGHVSSKQSNRQPRPLQESTQNGSARPSGKSQSNRRSQQDPPRILKRSV
;
A
#
# COMPACT_ATOMS: atom_id res chain seq x y z
N MET A 1 -22.77 -32.42 24.22
CA MET A 1 -22.05 -31.76 23.10
C MET A 1 -22.65 -30.39 22.72
N ARG A 2 -23.69 -30.26 21.89
CA ARG A 2 -24.20 -28.95 21.38
C ARG A 2 -24.32 -27.81 22.42
N ARG A 3 -24.82 -28.08 23.63
CA ARG A 3 -24.94 -27.08 24.71
C ARG A 3 -23.58 -26.48 25.14
N TRP A 4 -22.55 -27.31 25.24
CA TRP A 4 -21.19 -26.92 25.63
C TRP A 4 -20.49 -26.07 24.56
N LEU A 5 -20.76 -26.33 23.26
CA LEU A 5 -20.22 -25.49 22.18
C LEU A 5 -20.76 -24.05 22.24
N LYS A 6 -22.03 -23.87 22.61
CA LYS A 6 -22.64 -22.55 22.86
C LYS A 6 -22.14 -21.91 24.15
N GLU A 7 -21.97 -22.69 25.21
CA GLU A 7 -21.36 -22.25 26.48
C GLU A 7 -19.94 -21.70 26.26
N LYS A 8 -19.17 -22.31 25.35
CA LYS A 8 -17.84 -21.84 24.91
C LYS A 8 -17.86 -20.87 23.72
N ARG A 9 -19.05 -20.39 23.31
CA ARG A 9 -19.27 -19.46 22.18
C ARG A 9 -18.51 -19.78 20.89
N VAL A 10 -18.33 -21.07 20.58
CA VAL A 10 -17.64 -21.53 19.36
C VAL A 10 -18.42 -21.14 18.10
N ASP A 11 -19.72 -20.82 18.24
CA ASP A 11 -20.59 -20.27 17.22
C ASP A 11 -20.39 -18.75 16.94
N ASN A 12 -19.60 -18.03 17.74
CA ASN A 12 -19.32 -16.60 17.59
C ASN A 12 -17.82 -16.29 17.40
N LEU A 13 -17.08 -17.17 16.72
CA LEU A 13 -15.70 -16.90 16.30
C LEU A 13 -15.69 -16.10 14.98
N PRO A 14 -14.86 -15.05 14.84
CA PRO A 14 -14.71 -14.33 13.58
C PRO A 14 -14.11 -15.24 12.49
N ARG A 15 -14.50 -15.03 11.24
CA ARG A 15 -13.96 -15.77 10.09
C ARG A 15 -12.77 -15.01 9.49
N ALA A 16 -11.56 -15.30 9.98
CA ALA A 16 -10.32 -14.83 9.39
C ALA A 16 -9.86 -15.74 8.22
N SER A 17 -9.07 -15.20 7.30
CA SER A 17 -8.27 -15.97 6.35
C SER A 17 -7.08 -16.64 7.04
N LEU A 18 -6.49 -17.66 6.41
CA LEU A 18 -5.30 -18.35 6.92
C LEU A 18 -4.02 -17.48 6.93
N ALA A 19 -4.07 -16.32 6.27
CA ALA A 19 -2.97 -15.36 6.17
C ALA A 19 -3.30 -13.99 6.82
N ASP A 20 -4.46 -13.85 7.46
CA ASP A 20 -4.81 -12.61 8.17
C ASP A 20 -4.19 -12.66 9.57
N GLU A 21 -3.26 -11.75 9.86
CA GLU A 21 -2.71 -11.54 11.21
C GLU A 21 -3.49 -10.42 11.89
N GLN A 22 -3.95 -10.59 13.14
CA GLN A 22 -4.67 -9.55 13.90
C GLN A 22 -4.25 -9.56 15.38
N LEU A 23 -4.21 -8.38 16.01
CA LEU A 23 -4.04 -8.22 17.45
C LEU A 23 -5.37 -8.37 18.21
N ASP A 24 -5.25 -8.80 19.46
CA ASP A 24 -6.34 -8.88 20.42
C ASP A 24 -6.71 -7.52 21.02
N GLU A 25 -7.98 -7.35 21.41
CA GLU A 25 -8.54 -6.17 22.06
C GLU A 25 -7.68 -5.68 23.24
N THR A 26 -7.19 -6.59 24.09
CA THR A 26 -6.38 -6.23 25.27
C THR A 26 -5.03 -5.59 24.90
N VAL A 27 -4.44 -6.01 23.77
CA VAL A 27 -3.18 -5.44 23.26
C VAL A 27 -3.44 -4.10 22.57
N ILE A 28 -4.56 -3.98 21.85
CA ILE A 28 -4.96 -2.75 21.17
C ILE A 28 -5.26 -1.65 22.19
N ALA A 29 -5.99 -1.94 23.27
CA ALA A 29 -6.24 -1.00 24.37
C ALA A 29 -4.94 -0.52 25.05
N TYR A 30 -3.92 -1.39 25.15
CA TYR A 30 -2.59 -0.99 25.64
C TYR A 30 -1.86 -0.06 24.65
N ILE A 31 -1.93 -0.36 23.34
CA ILE A 31 -1.39 0.51 22.28
C ILE A 31 -2.07 1.89 22.29
N GLU A 32 -3.39 1.97 22.48
CA GLU A 32 -4.11 3.24 22.60
C GLU A 32 -3.67 4.04 23.84
N GLN A 33 -3.42 3.37 24.96
CA GLN A 33 -2.92 4.03 26.17
C GLN A 33 -1.51 4.61 25.98
N GLU A 34 -0.59 3.87 25.35
CA GLU A 34 0.75 4.37 25.05
C GLU A 34 0.73 5.46 23.96
N ALA A 35 -0.17 5.36 22.97
CA ALA A 35 -0.37 6.41 21.97
C ALA A 35 -0.90 7.72 22.59
N ALA A 36 -1.81 7.64 23.57
CA ALA A 36 -2.27 8.81 24.31
C ALA A 36 -1.15 9.48 25.13
N LYS A 37 -0.27 8.69 25.77
CA LYS A 37 0.94 9.22 26.45
C LYS A 37 1.89 9.87 25.44
N TYR A 38 2.08 9.24 24.28
CA TYR A 38 2.91 9.76 23.18
C TYR A 38 2.38 11.08 22.63
N LEU A 39 1.07 11.25 22.46
CA LEU A 39 0.48 12.53 22.03
C LEU A 39 0.80 13.68 23.00
N VAL A 40 0.55 13.49 24.30
CA VAL A 40 0.83 14.52 25.32
C VAL A 40 2.32 14.88 25.34
N TRP A 41 3.22 13.91 25.11
CA TRP A 41 4.63 14.19 24.91
C TRP A 41 4.90 14.95 23.60
N HIS A 42 4.33 14.50 22.48
CA HIS A 42 4.50 15.05 21.12
C HIS A 42 4.06 16.52 21.01
N GLU A 43 2.96 16.90 21.64
CA GLU A 43 2.45 18.28 21.70
C GLU A 43 3.43 19.26 22.39
N ASN A 44 4.28 18.76 23.28
CA ASN A 44 5.26 19.56 24.02
C ASN A 44 6.62 19.69 23.31
N LEU A 45 6.81 19.13 22.09
CA LEU A 45 8.08 19.26 21.36
C LEU A 45 8.19 20.56 20.53
N VAL A 46 9.35 21.21 20.65
CA VAL A 46 9.77 22.32 19.79
C VAL A 46 10.43 21.78 18.52
N PHE A 47 9.68 21.71 17.42
CA PHE A 47 10.17 21.21 16.13
C PHE A 47 11.14 22.18 15.45
N LYS A 48 12.41 21.76 15.29
CA LYS A 48 13.41 22.50 14.51
C LYS A 48 13.12 22.42 13.01
N LYS A 49 12.70 23.52 12.40
CA LYS A 49 12.58 23.64 10.94
C LYS A 49 13.98 23.65 10.30
N VAL A 50 14.21 22.79 9.31
CA VAL A 50 15.49 22.65 8.59
C VAL A 50 15.26 22.82 7.09
N CYS A 51 16.02 23.71 6.43
CA CYS A 51 15.99 23.85 4.98
C CYS A 51 17.08 22.96 4.35
N VAL A 52 16.66 21.81 3.80
CA VAL A 52 17.54 20.91 3.04
C VAL A 52 17.43 21.26 1.55
N LYS A 53 18.56 21.39 0.85
CA LYS A 53 18.65 21.76 -0.57
C LYS A 53 19.30 20.64 -1.37
N GLY A 54 18.97 20.53 -2.67
CA GLY A 54 19.57 19.55 -3.57
C GLY A 54 18.98 18.13 -3.51
N ILE A 55 17.87 17.90 -2.79
CA ILE A 55 17.24 16.58 -2.67
C ILE A 55 16.84 16.04 -4.06
N PRO A 56 17.28 14.82 -4.45
CA PRO A 56 16.85 14.20 -5.69
C PRO A 56 15.34 13.88 -5.70
N ARG A 57 14.65 14.19 -6.80
CA ARG A 57 13.19 13.96 -6.97
C ARG A 57 12.71 12.53 -6.69
N LYS A 58 13.59 11.52 -6.69
CA LYS A 58 13.26 10.13 -6.36
C LYS A 58 13.01 9.92 -4.86
N VAL A 59 13.70 10.67 -4.00
CA VAL A 59 13.60 10.56 -2.54
C VAL A 59 12.28 11.11 -2.03
N LEU A 60 11.84 12.25 -2.57
CA LEU A 60 10.54 12.84 -2.26
C LEU A 60 9.40 11.97 -2.83
N LEU A 61 8.41 11.64 -2.01
CA LEU A 61 7.12 11.13 -2.47
C LEU A 61 6.16 12.31 -2.69
N ARG A 62 5.35 12.26 -3.73
CA ARG A 62 4.14 13.09 -3.83
C ARG A 62 2.94 12.27 -3.34
N PRO A 63 2.06 12.81 -2.49
CA PRO A 63 0.84 12.11 -2.05
C PRO A 63 -0.04 11.54 -3.17
N GLU A 64 -0.12 12.21 -4.33
CA GLU A 64 -0.86 11.70 -5.51
C GLU A 64 -0.20 10.44 -6.10
N ASP A 65 1.13 10.38 -6.12
CA ASP A 65 1.91 9.30 -6.72
C ASP A 65 1.93 8.02 -5.85
N ALA A 66 1.39 8.08 -4.62
CA ALA A 66 1.43 7.02 -3.61
C ALA A 66 0.96 5.65 -4.15
N ASP A 67 -0.20 5.62 -4.81
CA ASP A 67 -0.79 4.40 -5.38
C ASP A 67 0.12 3.72 -6.43
N SER A 68 0.98 4.49 -7.11
CA SER A 68 1.94 3.99 -8.11
C SER A 68 3.31 3.63 -7.53
N ARG A 69 3.66 4.15 -6.35
CA ARG A 69 5.00 4.08 -5.76
C ARG A 69 5.11 3.22 -4.51
N LEU A 70 4.02 2.99 -3.80
CA LEU A 70 3.99 2.30 -2.50
C LEU A 70 3.45 0.86 -2.63
N HIS A 71 3.76 0.22 -3.76
CA HIS A 71 3.50 -1.21 -3.98
C HIS A 71 4.41 -2.08 -3.11
N GLU A 72 3.96 -3.31 -2.84
CA GLU A 72 4.77 -4.40 -2.25
C GLU A 72 5.44 -4.09 -0.89
N GLN A 73 4.91 -3.11 -0.14
CA GLN A 73 5.36 -2.85 1.23
C GLN A 73 5.01 -4.03 2.16
N LEU A 74 6.02 -4.46 2.90
CA LEU A 74 5.85 -5.34 4.05
C LEU A 74 5.36 -4.53 5.26
N PHE A 75 4.33 -5.05 5.92
CA PHE A 75 3.80 -4.58 7.20
C PHE A 75 3.72 -5.77 8.15
N LYS A 76 3.82 -5.51 9.46
CA LYS A 76 3.67 -6.49 10.53
C LYS A 76 2.85 -5.89 11.67
N LEU A 77 2.25 -6.73 12.50
CA LEU A 77 1.60 -6.30 13.75
C LEU A 77 2.58 -5.49 14.61
N GLY A 78 2.13 -4.33 15.08
CA GLY A 78 2.94 -3.38 15.85
C GLY A 78 3.84 -2.43 15.04
N ASP A 79 3.88 -2.53 13.70
CA ASP A 79 4.62 -1.55 12.88
C ASP A 79 4.00 -0.15 13.01
N ARG A 80 4.84 0.88 13.15
CA ARG A 80 4.43 2.29 13.11
C ARG A 80 4.29 2.73 11.68
N VAL A 81 3.19 3.39 11.37
CA VAL A 81 2.81 3.83 10.02
C VAL A 81 2.32 5.27 10.00
N VAL A 82 2.38 5.89 8.83
CA VAL A 82 1.83 7.22 8.56
C VAL A 82 0.98 7.21 7.29
N TYR A 83 -0.14 7.91 7.31
CA TYR A 83 -1.02 8.09 6.17
C TYR A 83 -0.49 9.16 5.21
N VAL A 84 -0.37 8.84 3.93
CA VAL A 84 0.38 9.66 2.96
C VAL A 84 -0.39 10.06 1.70
N LYS A 85 -1.68 9.75 1.59
CA LYS A 85 -2.53 10.24 0.50
C LYS A 85 -3.13 11.60 0.84
N ASP A 86 -3.22 12.46 -0.17
CA ASP A 86 -3.91 13.76 -0.09
C ASP A 86 -5.44 13.62 -0.20
N SER A 87 -5.91 12.47 -0.70
CA SER A 87 -7.33 12.13 -0.83
C SER A 87 -7.67 10.81 -0.14
N GLY A 88 -8.75 10.84 0.63
CA GLY A 88 -9.26 9.69 1.36
C GLY A 88 -10.08 10.11 2.58
N ALA A 89 -10.31 9.16 3.48
CA ALA A 89 -11.05 9.37 4.71
C ALA A 89 -10.18 9.89 5.88
N VAL A 90 -8.85 9.72 5.79
CA VAL A 90 -7.89 10.02 6.86
C VAL A 90 -7.11 11.29 6.50
N PRO A 91 -6.81 12.21 7.45
CA PRO A 91 -5.94 13.35 7.18
C PRO A 91 -4.50 12.96 6.83
N LEU A 92 -3.85 13.72 5.96
CA LEU A 92 -2.43 13.57 5.63
C LEU A 92 -1.52 13.72 6.88
N ASP A 93 -0.44 12.94 6.97
CA ASP A 93 0.49 12.83 8.13
C ASP A 93 -0.15 12.27 9.43
N THR A 94 -1.37 11.73 9.38
CA THR A 94 -1.93 10.99 10.53
C THR A 94 -1.11 9.72 10.77
N LYS A 95 -0.60 9.58 12.00
CA LYS A 95 0.24 8.45 12.43
C LYS A 95 -0.58 7.42 13.20
N GLY A 96 -0.16 6.16 13.13
CA GLY A 96 -0.80 5.05 13.80
C GLY A 96 0.06 3.80 13.87
N THR A 97 -0.51 2.75 14.41
CA THR A 97 0.12 1.44 14.61
C THR A 97 -0.70 0.37 13.91
N VAL A 98 -0.03 -0.55 13.21
CA VAL A 98 -0.67 -1.70 12.55
C VAL A 98 -1.20 -2.67 13.60
N VAL A 99 -2.50 -2.93 13.58
CA VAL A 99 -3.20 -3.89 14.45
C VAL A 99 -3.74 -5.11 13.70
N GLY A 100 -3.75 -5.05 12.36
CA GLY A 100 -4.09 -6.20 11.51
C GLY A 100 -3.45 -6.11 10.13
N VAL A 101 -3.07 -7.24 9.56
CA VAL A 101 -2.54 -7.39 8.20
C VAL A 101 -3.39 -8.45 7.50
N LEU A 102 -4.06 -8.06 6.42
CA LEU A 102 -4.94 -8.89 5.62
C LEU A 102 -4.43 -8.95 4.16
N ASP A 103 -4.88 -9.92 3.36
CA ASP A 103 -4.46 -10.16 1.96
C ASP A 103 -4.33 -8.89 1.08
N LYS A 104 -5.17 -7.87 1.30
CA LYS A 104 -5.24 -6.63 0.48
C LYS A 104 -5.24 -5.32 1.27
N GLN A 105 -5.26 -5.39 2.60
CA GLN A 105 -5.51 -4.24 3.47
C GLN A 105 -4.76 -4.38 4.81
N VAL A 106 -4.56 -3.25 5.47
CA VAL A 106 -3.93 -3.13 6.79
C VAL A 106 -4.93 -2.44 7.70
N GLU A 107 -5.23 -3.04 8.85
CA GLU A 107 -5.96 -2.39 9.93
C GLU A 107 -4.98 -1.58 10.77
N VAL A 108 -5.25 -0.28 10.91
CA VAL A 108 -4.42 0.67 11.65
C VAL A 108 -5.27 1.31 12.74
N VAL A 109 -4.71 1.42 13.94
CA VAL A 109 -5.24 2.28 15.01
C VAL A 109 -4.40 3.55 15.05
N PHE A 110 -5.05 4.70 14.89
CA PHE A 110 -4.41 6.01 14.84
C PHE A 110 -4.13 6.57 16.24
N ASP A 111 -3.10 7.42 16.34
CA ASP A 111 -2.69 8.05 17.61
C ASP A 111 -3.78 9.00 18.15
N SER A 112 -4.49 9.66 17.24
CA SER A 112 -5.62 10.55 17.50
C SER A 112 -6.92 10.00 16.91
N ALA A 113 -8.05 10.32 17.52
CA ALA A 113 -9.36 10.02 16.93
C ALA A 113 -9.61 10.85 15.67
N ILE A 114 -10.26 10.24 14.66
CA ILE A 114 -10.60 10.80 13.37
C ILE A 114 -12.09 10.57 13.07
N MET A 115 -12.79 11.57 12.53
CA MET A 115 -14.25 11.54 12.32
C MET A 115 -14.75 10.41 11.40
N SER A 116 -13.85 9.79 10.63
CA SER A 116 -14.06 8.68 9.71
C SER A 116 -13.64 7.31 10.26
N GLY A 117 -13.03 7.28 11.44
CA GLY A 117 -12.57 6.05 12.08
C GLY A 117 -13.73 5.19 12.60
N GLN A 118 -13.41 3.92 12.85
CA GLN A 118 -14.30 2.89 13.33
C GLN A 118 -13.70 2.22 14.57
N ASP A 119 -14.44 1.28 15.15
CA ASP A 119 -14.07 0.45 16.32
C ASP A 119 -13.36 -0.87 15.95
N LEU A 120 -13.16 -1.12 14.65
CA LEU A 120 -12.66 -2.38 14.07
C LEU A 120 -13.45 -3.63 14.54
N GLY A 121 -14.74 -3.46 14.84
CA GLY A 121 -15.63 -4.51 15.38
C GLY A 121 -15.49 -4.69 16.89
N GLY A 122 -15.47 -3.59 17.64
CA GLY A 122 -15.30 -3.55 19.10
C GLY A 122 -13.89 -3.81 19.63
N ARG A 123 -12.85 -3.78 18.77
CA ARG A 123 -11.45 -4.08 19.15
C ARG A 123 -10.62 -2.85 19.54
N CYS A 124 -11.03 -1.66 19.09
CA CYS A 124 -10.40 -0.39 19.44
C CYS A 124 -11.46 0.63 19.87
N SER A 125 -11.06 1.75 20.45
CA SER A 125 -12.01 2.83 20.75
C SER A 125 -12.67 3.34 19.47
N GLU A 126 -13.90 3.87 19.59
CA GLU A 126 -14.59 4.54 18.49
C GLU A 126 -13.70 5.63 17.86
N PHE A 127 -13.86 5.83 16.55
CA PHE A 127 -13.14 6.85 15.79
C PHE A 127 -11.61 6.69 15.73
N ARG A 128 -11.00 5.59 16.21
CA ARG A 128 -9.54 5.38 16.17
C ARG A 128 -9.04 4.40 15.11
N GLY A 129 -9.80 3.36 14.78
CA GLY A 129 -9.34 2.31 13.87
C GLY A 129 -9.81 2.52 12.42
N MET A 130 -9.05 2.05 11.43
CA MET A 130 -9.56 1.94 10.06
C MET A 130 -8.80 0.88 9.25
N SER A 131 -9.51 0.22 8.33
CA SER A 131 -8.87 -0.62 7.30
C SER A 131 -8.45 0.23 6.10
N LEU A 132 -7.22 0.04 5.61
CA LEU A 132 -6.59 0.83 4.56
C LEU A 132 -5.84 -0.05 3.55
N PRO A 133 -5.80 0.30 2.26
CA PRO A 133 -4.95 -0.40 1.30
C PRO A 133 -3.46 -0.07 1.52
N PHE A 134 -2.59 -1.05 1.33
CA PHE A 134 -1.13 -0.97 1.57
C PHE A 134 -0.46 0.30 1.03
N HIS A 135 -0.86 0.75 -0.16
CA HIS A 135 -0.26 1.89 -0.87
C HIS A 135 -0.68 3.27 -0.33
N SER A 136 -1.55 3.32 0.69
CA SER A 136 -1.97 4.58 1.34
C SER A 136 -1.16 4.93 2.60
N LEU A 137 -0.30 4.01 3.04
CA LEU A 137 0.51 4.11 4.25
C LEU A 137 2.01 4.05 3.89
N ILE A 138 2.88 4.60 4.73
CA ILE A 138 4.32 4.27 4.74
C ILE A 138 4.67 3.57 6.05
N ASN A 139 5.41 2.45 5.97
CA ASN A 139 6.00 1.80 7.13
C ASN A 139 7.23 2.57 7.65
N LEU A 140 7.15 3.04 8.90
CA LEU A 140 8.21 3.77 9.61
C LEU A 140 9.09 2.85 10.47
N SER A 141 8.54 1.74 10.96
CA SER A 141 9.30 0.71 11.71
C SER A 141 10.28 -0.05 10.80
N VAL A 142 9.89 -0.32 9.55
CA VAL A 142 10.73 -0.96 8.53
C VAL A 142 10.77 -0.07 7.27
N PRO A 143 11.64 0.96 7.23
CA PRO A 143 11.71 1.91 6.11
C PRO A 143 12.20 1.27 4.81
N GLN A 144 11.28 1.05 3.87
CA GLN A 144 11.55 0.31 2.62
C GLN A 144 11.94 1.20 1.43
N PHE A 145 11.58 2.48 1.43
CA PHE A 145 11.86 3.43 0.34
C PHE A 145 13.04 4.39 0.59
N VAL A 146 13.91 4.07 1.57
CA VAL A 146 15.09 4.89 1.87
C VAL A 146 16.15 4.68 0.79
N MET A 147 16.41 5.73 0.01
CA MET A 147 17.59 5.78 -0.86
C MET A 147 18.79 6.33 -0.10
N SER A 148 19.87 5.57 -0.05
CA SER A 148 21.17 6.08 0.40
C SER A 148 21.71 7.11 -0.58
N GLU A 149 22.26 8.21 -0.05
CA GLU A 149 22.95 9.24 -0.84
C GLU A 149 24.14 8.67 -1.66
N SER A 150 24.70 7.54 -1.21
CA SER A 150 25.90 6.90 -1.76
C SER A 150 25.62 5.84 -2.85
N GLY A 151 24.52 5.98 -3.60
CA GLY A 151 24.26 5.25 -4.86
C GLY A 151 24.05 3.73 -4.77
N LYS A 152 24.20 3.12 -3.59
CA LYS A 152 23.93 1.70 -3.33
C LYS A 152 22.51 1.57 -2.79
N ALA A 153 21.66 0.81 -3.50
CA ALA A 153 20.33 0.47 -3.02
C ALA A 153 20.43 -0.28 -1.68
N ALA A 154 19.51 0.01 -0.76
CA ALA A 154 19.42 -0.74 0.49
C ALA A 154 19.13 -2.22 0.19
N PRO A 155 19.74 -3.18 0.90
CA PRO A 155 19.52 -4.60 0.63
C PRO A 155 18.10 -4.98 1.04
N THR A 156 17.23 -5.20 0.05
CA THR A 156 15.93 -5.84 0.27
C THR A 156 16.18 -7.23 0.84
N LYS A 157 15.91 -7.41 2.14
CA LYS A 157 16.04 -8.68 2.85
C LYS A 157 14.96 -9.66 2.36
N LYS A 158 15.20 -10.26 1.20
CA LYS A 158 14.44 -11.42 0.71
C LYS A 158 14.58 -12.52 1.75
N HIS A 159 13.51 -12.75 2.53
CA HIS A 159 13.44 -13.89 3.44
C HIS A 159 13.44 -15.17 2.60
N SER A 160 14.61 -15.82 2.51
CA SER A 160 14.81 -17.00 1.69
C SER A 160 14.16 -18.21 2.35
N ALA A 161 12.90 -18.50 1.98
CA ALA A 161 12.31 -19.80 2.22
C ALA A 161 13.22 -20.88 1.62
N GLY A 162 13.65 -21.84 2.43
CA GLY A 162 14.67 -22.82 2.03
C GLY A 162 14.15 -23.78 0.96
N HIS A 163 14.66 -23.67 -0.27
CA HIS A 163 14.33 -24.61 -1.35
C HIS A 163 15.54 -25.51 -1.66
N VAL A 164 15.52 -26.74 -1.14
CA VAL A 164 16.56 -27.74 -1.35
C VAL A 164 16.41 -28.34 -2.75
N SER A 165 17.13 -27.78 -3.72
CA SER A 165 17.21 -28.31 -5.09
C SER A 165 18.34 -29.34 -5.20
N SER A 166 17.99 -30.62 -5.09
CA SER A 166 18.90 -31.73 -5.39
C SER A 166 19.09 -31.88 -6.91
N LYS A 167 20.34 -32.12 -7.33
CA LYS A 167 20.68 -32.33 -8.74
C LYS A 167 20.26 -33.73 -9.19
N GLN A 168 19.54 -33.85 -10.31
CA GLN A 168 19.64 -35.04 -11.15
C GLN A 168 19.51 -34.68 -12.63
N SER A 169 20.17 -35.46 -13.48
CA SER A 169 20.20 -35.30 -14.93
C SER A 169 19.34 -36.37 -15.63
N ASN A 170 18.83 -36.06 -16.83
CA ASN A 170 19.30 -36.75 -18.04
C ASN A 170 18.96 -35.96 -19.33
N ARG A 171 19.43 -36.48 -20.47
CA ARG A 171 19.39 -35.91 -21.82
C ARG A 171 18.06 -36.21 -22.54
N GLN A 172 17.68 -35.33 -23.47
CA GLN A 172 17.62 -35.67 -24.92
C GLN A 172 17.32 -34.41 -25.78
N PRO A 173 18.05 -34.16 -26.88
CA PRO A 173 17.70 -33.14 -27.87
C PRO A 173 16.74 -33.69 -28.93
N ARG A 174 15.86 -32.86 -29.49
CA ARG A 174 15.12 -33.17 -30.73
C ARG A 174 15.83 -32.55 -31.96
N PRO A 175 15.80 -33.19 -33.14
CA PRO A 175 16.43 -32.65 -34.35
C PRO A 175 15.63 -31.49 -34.98
N LEU A 176 16.28 -30.75 -35.87
CA LEU A 176 15.60 -29.88 -36.84
C LEU A 176 14.93 -30.75 -37.93
N GLN A 177 13.86 -30.23 -38.54
CA GLN A 177 13.42 -30.64 -39.87
C GLN A 177 13.24 -29.39 -40.75
N GLU A 178 13.50 -29.58 -42.04
CA GLU A 178 13.70 -28.49 -43.01
C GLU A 178 12.43 -28.13 -43.80
N SER A 179 12.56 -27.06 -44.57
CA SER A 179 11.50 -26.41 -45.35
C SER A 179 10.68 -27.31 -46.29
N THR A 180 9.39 -27.01 -46.40
CA THR A 180 8.67 -27.06 -47.69
C THR A 180 8.25 -25.65 -48.11
N GLN A 181 8.26 -25.38 -49.42
CA GLN A 181 8.10 -24.05 -49.99
C GLN A 181 6.67 -23.78 -50.47
N ASN A 182 6.24 -22.53 -50.36
CA ASN A 182 5.36 -21.74 -51.26
C ASN A 182 5.30 -20.32 -50.65
N GLY A 183 5.49 -19.21 -51.35
CA GLY A 183 4.66 -18.73 -52.47
C GLY A 183 3.46 -17.93 -51.89
N SER A 184 3.29 -16.62 -52.12
CA SER A 184 3.99 -15.68 -53.01
C SER A 184 3.71 -14.19 -52.66
N ALA A 185 4.46 -13.28 -53.30
CA ALA A 185 4.14 -11.88 -53.62
C ALA A 185 3.61 -10.88 -52.56
N ARG A 186 4.37 -9.79 -52.39
CA ARG A 186 3.89 -8.46 -51.94
C ARG A 186 3.15 -7.78 -53.13
N PRO A 187 2.21 -6.84 -52.89
CA PRO A 187 2.64 -5.44 -52.96
C PRO A 187 1.90 -4.49 -51.99
N SER A 188 2.36 -3.23 -51.96
CA SER A 188 1.76 -2.12 -51.21
C SER A 188 0.71 -1.35 -52.02
N GLY A 189 -0.37 -0.88 -51.37
CA GLY A 189 -1.31 0.09 -51.93
C GLY A 189 -1.35 1.40 -51.13
N LYS A 190 -1.33 2.55 -51.82
CA LYS A 190 -1.62 3.89 -51.28
C LYS A 190 -2.81 4.50 -52.04
N SER A 191 -3.71 5.17 -51.32
CA SER A 191 -4.59 6.29 -51.73
C SER A 191 -5.32 6.77 -50.44
N GLN A 192 -5.50 8.04 -50.08
CA GLN A 192 -6.18 9.17 -50.76
C GLN A 192 -7.64 8.85 -51.12
N SER A 193 -8.67 9.66 -50.84
CA SER A 193 -8.84 10.90 -50.04
C SER A 193 -10.33 10.95 -49.55
N ASN A 194 -11.02 12.01 -49.10
CA ASN A 194 -10.89 13.47 -49.15
C ASN A 194 -11.87 14.15 -48.13
N ARG A 195 -11.88 15.50 -48.06
CA ARG A 195 -12.83 16.41 -47.34
C ARG A 195 -12.72 16.39 -45.79
N ARG A 196 -12.51 17.50 -45.06
CA ARG A 196 -13.00 18.91 -45.06
C ARG A 196 -14.38 19.13 -44.38
N SER A 197 -14.32 19.60 -43.13
CA SER A 197 -15.09 20.77 -42.65
C SER A 197 -14.42 21.38 -41.41
N GLN A 198 -14.13 22.67 -41.44
CA GLN A 198 -13.79 23.48 -40.26
C GLN A 198 -15.06 24.19 -39.78
N GLN A 199 -15.18 24.48 -38.48
CA GLN A 199 -15.48 25.83 -37.96
C GLN A 199 -15.41 25.89 -36.42
N ASP A 200 -15.33 27.13 -35.91
CA ASP A 200 -14.81 27.49 -34.58
C ASP A 200 -15.85 27.59 -33.45
N PRO A 201 -15.44 27.55 -32.16
CA PRO A 201 -16.35 27.58 -31.02
C PRO A 201 -16.82 29.00 -30.61
N PRO A 202 -18.06 29.15 -30.08
CA PRO A 202 -18.61 30.46 -29.70
C PRO A 202 -18.20 30.95 -28.30
N ARG A 203 -17.26 31.90 -28.30
CA ARG A 203 -17.31 33.21 -27.60
C ARG A 203 -17.79 33.28 -26.14
N ILE A 204 -16.87 33.61 -25.24
CA ILE A 204 -17.10 34.03 -23.84
C ILE A 204 -17.81 35.41 -23.77
N LEU A 205 -18.80 35.57 -22.90
CA LEU A 205 -19.28 36.90 -22.46
C LEU A 205 -18.53 37.36 -21.21
N LYS A 206 -18.09 38.62 -21.22
CA LYS A 206 -17.74 39.34 -19.98
C LYS A 206 -19.00 39.93 -19.36
N ARG A 207 -19.15 39.82 -18.04
CA ARG A 207 -20.06 40.69 -17.27
C ARG A 207 -19.25 41.84 -16.68
N SER A 208 -19.80 43.04 -16.74
CA SER A 208 -19.35 44.20 -15.98
C SER A 208 -20.43 44.56 -14.97
N VAL A 209 -20.12 44.45 -13.69
CA VAL A 209 -20.43 45.42 -12.62
C VAL A 209 -19.23 45.39 -11.68
#